data_AF-A0A2A5PH97-F1
#
_entry.id   AF-A0A2A5PH97-F1
#
_cell.length_a   1.000
_cell.length_b   1.000
_cell.length_c   1.000
_cell.angle_alpha   90.00
_cell.angle_beta   90.00
_cell.angle_gamma   90.00
#
_symmetry.space_group_name_H-M   'P 1'
#
loop_
_entity.id
_entity.type
_entity.pdbx_description
1 polymer ?
#
loop_
_entity_poly.entity_id
_entity_poly.type
_entity_poly.pdbx_seq_one_letter_code
_entity_poly.pdbx_strand_id
1 'polypeptide(L)'
;MPPLDEYAIQPQQLKTGVVALQQRQKKLSFLAVLSMTVVLISAIGFFIQQDVIYSFFGLSTEVQQLHMPASVDATLANLGQQPDYFFSLLNWLGWLILKLSVSFIGAFVLVHLLKKIRFFYIRFQSFVLKFVAWLLSFILLWSALSYVQHDRQDDTQQVYAKIVHYEKHIQESELARYLQNAEMAAPVKAYLLAQTALMHHPADKDAAIPQVLTLVKAEQQDPQFLHYGFKPEQLWTMQQQVYGKALTPMAQSVLKQVQQAQQLNTLVYYMNLAVMALMLILSAVLWFLSRHLQQRILRIQQQLE
;
A
#
# COMPACT_ATOMS: atom_id res chain seq x y z
N MET A 1 17.27 71.26 13.25
CA MET A 1 16.70 69.89 13.23
C MET A 1 15.75 69.84 12.04
N PRO A 2 15.91 68.91 11.09
CA PRO A 2 14.96 68.77 9.99
C PRO A 2 13.60 68.31 10.55
N PRO A 3 12.47 68.72 9.94
CA PRO A 3 11.14 68.39 10.43
C PRO A 3 10.92 66.87 10.37
N LEU A 4 10.40 66.31 11.47
CA LEU A 4 10.12 64.88 11.65
C LEU A 4 9.07 64.32 10.67
N ASP A 5 8.40 65.18 9.91
CA ASP A 5 7.35 64.81 8.95
C ASP A 5 7.87 64.09 7.70
N GLU A 6 9.16 64.20 7.40
CA GLU A 6 9.79 63.52 6.25
C GLU A 6 9.92 61.99 6.47
N TYR A 7 9.71 61.53 7.71
CA TYR A 7 9.70 60.12 8.11
C TYR A 7 8.30 59.59 8.50
N ALA A 8 7.25 60.39 8.35
CA ALA A 8 5.88 59.96 8.63
C ALA A 8 5.36 59.05 7.50
N ILE A 9 5.59 57.74 7.65
CA ILE A 9 5.06 56.72 6.72
C ILE A 9 3.54 56.86 6.64
N GLN A 10 3.01 57.11 5.44
CA GLN A 10 1.57 57.29 5.25
C GLN A 10 0.81 56.00 5.63
N PRO A 11 -0.26 56.10 6.44
CA PRO A 11 -1.02 54.93 6.92
C PRO A 11 -1.64 54.08 5.79
N GLN A 12 -1.86 54.67 4.61
CA GLN A 12 -2.30 53.95 3.41
C GLN A 12 -1.22 53.04 2.82
N GLN A 13 0.06 53.43 2.88
CA GLN A 13 1.19 52.60 2.44
C GLN A 13 1.45 51.43 3.40
N LEU A 14 1.21 51.64 4.70
CA LEU A 14 1.28 50.57 5.69
C LEU A 14 0.17 49.52 5.46
N LYS A 15 -1.07 49.93 5.18
CA LYS A 15 -2.19 49.02 4.89
C LYS A 15 -1.93 48.16 3.64
N THR A 16 -1.46 48.75 2.54
CA THR A 16 -1.11 48.00 1.32
C THR A 16 0.08 47.05 1.54
N GLY A 17 1.08 47.47 2.32
CA GLY A 17 2.20 46.61 2.72
C GLY A 17 1.77 45.39 3.55
N VAL A 18 0.86 45.56 4.50
CA VAL A 18 0.29 44.47 5.32
C VAL A 18 -0.48 43.47 4.46
N VAL A 19 -1.30 43.93 3.51
CA VAL A 19 -2.04 43.05 2.58
C VAL A 19 -1.08 42.23 1.72
N ALA A 20 0.01 42.83 1.21
CA ALA A 20 1.02 42.11 0.45
C ALA A 20 1.76 41.05 1.31
N LEU A 21 2.06 41.37 2.57
CA LEU A 21 2.67 40.41 3.51
C LEU A 21 1.73 39.24 3.83
N GLN A 22 0.43 39.51 4.02
CA GLN A 22 -0.58 38.46 4.22
C GLN A 22 -0.70 37.52 3.02
N GLN A 23 -0.66 38.05 1.79
CA GLN A 23 -0.66 37.21 0.59
C GLN A 23 0.58 36.31 0.51
N ARG A 24 1.76 36.83 0.84
CA ARG A 24 3.01 36.04 0.88
C ARG A 24 2.95 34.96 1.96
N GLN A 25 2.46 35.29 3.14
CA GLN A 25 2.26 34.33 4.23
C GLN A 25 1.30 33.20 3.82
N LYS A 26 0.18 33.51 3.14
CA LYS A 26 -0.73 32.49 2.61
C LYS A 26 -0.07 31.58 1.58
N LYS A 27 0.69 32.14 0.63
CA LYS A 27 1.43 31.35 -0.37
C LYS A 27 2.46 30.41 0.29
N LEU A 28 3.22 30.92 1.26
CA LEU A 28 4.21 30.11 1.99
C LEU A 28 3.55 29.01 2.81
N SER A 29 2.45 29.31 3.52
CA SER A 29 1.67 28.30 4.23
C SER A 29 1.13 27.22 3.30
N PHE A 30 0.62 27.61 2.12
CA PHE A 30 0.16 26.66 1.11
C PHE A 30 1.27 25.75 0.60
N LEU A 31 2.45 26.30 0.30
CA LEU A 31 3.62 25.51 -0.11
C LEU A 31 4.14 24.59 1.02
N ALA A 32 4.08 25.04 2.27
CA ALA A 32 4.43 24.23 3.44
C ALA A 32 3.50 23.02 3.58
N VAL A 33 2.19 23.23 3.39
CA VAL A 33 1.19 22.16 3.39
C VAL A 33 1.41 21.22 2.21
N LEU A 34 1.65 21.76 1.00
CA LEU A 34 1.89 20.95 -0.20
C LEU A 34 3.12 20.05 -0.04
N SER A 35 4.23 20.59 0.43
CA SER A 35 5.45 19.81 0.70
C SER A 35 5.21 18.74 1.77
N MET A 36 4.46 19.04 2.82
CA MET A 36 4.08 18.05 3.84
C MET A 36 3.20 16.93 3.26
N THR A 37 2.27 17.25 2.36
CA THR A 37 1.48 16.24 1.65
C THR A 37 2.36 15.32 0.81
N VAL A 38 3.37 15.87 0.12
CA VAL A 38 4.34 15.06 -0.63
C VAL A 38 5.11 14.11 0.30
N VAL A 39 5.56 14.58 1.48
CA VAL A 39 6.21 13.72 2.48
C VAL A 39 5.29 12.57 2.89
N LEU A 40 4.01 12.83 3.15
CA LEU A 40 3.04 11.80 3.54
C LEU A 40 2.83 10.76 2.43
N ILE A 41 2.68 11.22 1.18
CA ILE A 41 2.54 10.33 0.02
C ILE A 41 3.81 9.48 -0.15
N SER A 42 4.99 10.09 -0.06
CA SER A 42 6.27 9.40 -0.12
C SER A 42 6.44 8.37 1.00
N ALA A 43 5.99 8.68 2.21
CA ALA A 43 6.02 7.76 3.34
C ALA A 43 5.11 6.54 3.12
N ILE A 44 3.90 6.73 2.58
CA ILE A 44 3.03 5.60 2.21
C ILE A 44 3.69 4.78 1.09
N GLY A 45 4.20 5.46 0.06
CA GLY A 45 4.92 4.82 -1.04
C GLY A 45 6.11 3.99 -0.57
N PHE A 46 6.82 4.44 0.47
CA PHE A 46 7.98 3.75 1.02
C PHE A 46 7.65 2.35 1.56
N PHE A 47 6.47 2.16 2.16
CA PHE A 47 6.05 0.85 2.66
C PHE A 47 5.67 -0.12 1.55
N ILE A 48 5.03 0.37 0.48
CA ILE A 48 4.52 -0.49 -0.61
C ILE A 48 5.50 -0.62 -1.79
N GLN A 49 6.57 0.19 -1.84
CA GLN A 49 7.47 0.25 -3.01
C GLN A 49 8.08 -1.12 -3.35
N GLN A 50 8.44 -1.90 -2.33
CA GLN A 50 9.07 -3.19 -2.53
C GLN A 50 8.10 -4.16 -3.20
N ASP A 51 6.87 -4.27 -2.70
CA ASP A 51 5.85 -5.13 -3.28
C ASP A 51 5.51 -4.71 -4.70
N VAL A 52 5.38 -3.41 -4.96
CA VAL A 52 5.09 -2.88 -6.31
C VAL A 52 6.22 -3.20 -7.29
N ILE A 53 7.48 -3.00 -6.88
CA ILE A 53 8.64 -3.22 -7.75
C ILE A 53 8.82 -4.71 -8.03
N TYR A 54 8.80 -5.55 -7.00
CA TYR A 54 8.92 -7.00 -7.19
C TYR A 54 7.75 -7.54 -8.03
N SER A 55 6.54 -7.04 -7.78
CA SER A 55 5.37 -7.41 -8.55
C SER A 55 5.44 -7.03 -10.02
N PHE A 56 6.09 -5.92 -10.37
CA PHE A 56 6.29 -5.52 -11.76
C PHE A 56 7.10 -6.56 -12.54
N PHE A 57 8.01 -7.27 -11.86
CA PHE A 57 8.79 -8.37 -12.43
C PHE A 57 8.12 -9.74 -12.23
N GLY A 58 6.88 -9.81 -11.71
CA GLY A 58 6.20 -11.06 -11.40
C GLY A 58 6.77 -11.81 -10.19
N LEU A 59 7.62 -11.15 -9.39
CA LEU A 59 8.28 -11.71 -8.23
C LEU A 59 7.52 -11.37 -6.95
N SER A 60 7.62 -12.24 -5.94
CA SER A 60 7.24 -11.94 -4.57
C SER A 60 8.37 -12.33 -3.62
N THR A 61 8.56 -11.57 -2.55
CA THR A 61 9.56 -11.88 -1.52
C THR A 61 9.10 -12.97 -0.56
N GLU A 62 7.79 -13.17 -0.47
CA GLU A 62 7.15 -14.20 0.35
C GLU A 62 6.09 -14.94 -0.48
N VAL A 63 5.83 -16.20 -0.10
CA VAL A 63 4.70 -16.95 -0.65
C VAL A 63 3.42 -16.44 -0.01
N GLN A 64 2.68 -15.61 -0.73
CA GLN A 64 1.41 -15.03 -0.24
C GLN A 64 0.17 -15.70 -0.81
N GLN A 65 0.32 -16.46 -1.90
CA GLN A 65 -0.79 -17.09 -2.63
C GLN A 65 -0.39 -18.50 -3.08
N LEU A 66 -1.35 -19.42 -3.05
CA LEU A 66 -1.16 -20.79 -3.49
C LEU A 66 -1.12 -20.85 -5.02
N HIS A 67 0.04 -21.08 -5.61
CA HIS A 67 0.16 -21.31 -7.04
C HIS A 67 -0.19 -22.77 -7.37
N MET A 68 -1.15 -22.98 -8.29
CA MET A 68 -1.48 -24.30 -8.82
C MET A 68 -0.68 -24.57 -10.10
N PRO A 69 0.22 -25.56 -10.14
CA PRO A 69 0.89 -25.96 -11.36
C PRO A 69 -0.08 -26.55 -12.39
N ALA A 70 0.26 -26.47 -13.68
CA ALA A 70 -0.62 -26.89 -14.78
C ALA A 70 -0.95 -28.39 -14.80
N SER A 71 -0.17 -29.21 -14.08
CA SER A 71 -0.34 -30.66 -13.94
C SER A 71 -1.34 -31.09 -12.87
N VAL A 72 -2.01 -30.13 -12.22
CA VAL A 72 -2.97 -30.39 -11.15
C VAL A 72 -4.36 -30.71 -11.70
N ASP A 73 -5.08 -31.62 -11.02
CA ASP A 73 -6.43 -32.05 -11.39
C ASP A 73 -7.42 -30.89 -11.56
N ALA A 74 -8.39 -31.05 -12.47
CA ALA A 74 -9.36 -30.02 -12.85
C ALA A 74 -10.17 -29.41 -11.66
N THR A 75 -10.35 -30.18 -10.58
CA THR A 75 -11.01 -29.73 -9.35
C THR A 75 -10.17 -28.71 -8.58
N LEU A 76 -8.86 -28.90 -8.51
CA LEU A 76 -7.90 -27.96 -7.94
C LEU A 76 -7.50 -26.86 -8.94
N ALA A 77 -7.61 -27.10 -10.25
CA ALA A 77 -7.36 -26.09 -11.28
C ALA A 77 -8.44 -24.98 -11.29
N ASN A 78 -9.69 -25.31 -11.00
CA ASN A 78 -10.77 -24.32 -10.79
C ASN A 78 -10.56 -23.49 -9.52
N LEU A 79 -9.87 -24.06 -8.53
CA LEU A 79 -9.32 -23.36 -7.35
C LEU A 79 -8.01 -22.60 -7.68
N GLY A 80 -7.53 -22.62 -8.93
CA GLY A 80 -6.23 -22.06 -9.32
C GLY A 80 -6.29 -20.80 -10.18
N GLN A 81 -7.48 -20.32 -10.57
CA GLN A 81 -7.60 -19.10 -11.39
C GLN A 81 -7.26 -17.86 -10.57
N GLN A 82 -5.97 -17.54 -10.49
CA GLN A 82 -5.47 -16.37 -9.80
C GLN A 82 -5.23 -15.21 -10.78
N PRO A 83 -5.68 -13.99 -10.46
CA PRO A 83 -5.21 -12.79 -11.15
C PRO A 83 -3.72 -12.60 -10.88
N ASP A 84 -2.96 -12.12 -11.87
CA ASP A 84 -1.53 -11.87 -11.66
C ASP A 84 -1.30 -10.98 -10.44
N TYR A 85 -0.24 -11.26 -9.68
CA TYR A 85 0.11 -10.56 -8.45
C TYR A 85 0.08 -9.03 -8.62
N PHE A 86 0.54 -8.54 -9.77
CA PHE A 86 0.48 -7.12 -10.15
C PHE A 86 -0.95 -6.58 -10.27
N PHE A 87 -1.85 -7.31 -10.92
CA PHE A 87 -3.25 -6.93 -11.02
C PHE A 87 -3.97 -7.03 -9.68
N SER A 88 -3.60 -7.98 -8.82
CA SER A 88 -4.14 -8.05 -7.45
C SER A 88 -3.76 -6.82 -6.64
N LEU A 89 -2.48 -6.41 -6.65
CA LEU A 89 -2.01 -5.19 -6.00
C LEU A 89 -2.65 -3.93 -6.62
N LEU A 90 -2.76 -3.87 -7.95
CA LEU A 90 -3.41 -2.75 -8.64
C LEU A 90 -4.90 -2.67 -8.32
N ASN A 91 -5.58 -3.80 -8.18
CA ASN A 91 -6.98 -3.85 -7.76
C ASN A 91 -7.14 -3.39 -6.31
N TRP A 92 -6.27 -3.82 -5.40
CA TRP A 92 -6.24 -3.32 -4.02
C TRP A 92 -6.02 -1.81 -3.96
N LEU A 93 -5.03 -1.29 -4.71
CA LEU A 93 -4.73 0.14 -4.79
C LEU A 93 -5.88 0.91 -5.44
N GLY A 94 -6.48 0.37 -6.49
CA GLY A 94 -7.64 0.92 -7.18
C GLY A 94 -8.85 1.05 -6.25
N TRP A 95 -9.13 0.02 -5.46
CA TRP A 95 -10.15 0.07 -4.42
C TRP A 95 -9.86 1.11 -3.34
N LEU A 96 -8.61 1.25 -2.91
CA LEU A 96 -8.21 2.25 -1.93
C LEU A 96 -8.42 3.68 -2.47
N ILE A 97 -7.98 3.96 -3.71
CA ILE A 97 -8.17 5.25 -4.38
C ILE A 97 -9.66 5.55 -4.56
N LEU A 98 -10.44 4.54 -4.99
CA LEU A 98 -11.88 4.66 -5.16
C LEU A 98 -12.58 4.97 -3.83
N LYS A 99 -12.26 4.22 -2.76
CA LYS A 99 -12.79 4.45 -1.41
C LYS A 99 -12.51 5.85 -0.92
N LEU A 100 -11.26 6.30 -1.05
CA LEU A 100 -10.86 7.63 -0.62
C LEU A 100 -11.62 8.71 -1.41
N SER A 101 -11.68 8.58 -2.73
CA SER A 101 -12.34 9.56 -3.61
C SER A 101 -13.84 9.63 -3.37
N VAL A 102 -14.52 8.47 -3.34
CA VAL A 102 -15.97 8.37 -3.14
C VAL A 102 -16.35 8.82 -1.75
N SER A 103 -15.62 8.40 -0.71
CA SER A 103 -15.94 8.80 0.66
C SER A 103 -15.69 10.29 0.89
N PHE A 104 -14.60 10.83 0.35
CA PHE A 104 -14.26 12.25 0.50
C PHE A 104 -15.24 13.16 -0.23
N ILE A 105 -15.44 12.94 -1.54
CA ILE A 105 -16.35 13.75 -2.38
C ILE A 105 -17.81 13.49 -1.96
N GLY A 106 -18.17 12.23 -1.74
CA GLY A 106 -19.51 11.83 -1.34
C GLY A 106 -19.92 12.40 0.02
N ALA A 107 -19.00 12.56 0.97
CA ALA A 107 -19.28 13.21 2.24
C ALA A 107 -19.69 14.69 2.07
N PHE A 108 -19.09 15.42 1.12
CA PHE A 108 -19.53 16.79 0.81
C PHE A 108 -20.93 16.82 0.22
N VAL A 109 -21.22 15.90 -0.71
CA VAL A 109 -22.54 15.77 -1.35
C VAL A 109 -23.61 15.41 -0.32
N LEU A 110 -23.33 14.45 0.57
CA LEU A 110 -24.22 14.04 1.65
C LEU A 110 -24.53 15.20 2.60
N VAL A 111 -23.52 15.92 3.07
CA VAL A 111 -23.73 17.09 3.94
C VAL A 111 -24.51 18.19 3.21
N HIS A 112 -24.30 18.37 1.91
CA HIS A 112 -25.08 19.31 1.11
C HIS A 112 -26.55 18.89 1.01
N LEU A 113 -26.84 17.61 0.79
CA LEU A 113 -28.20 17.07 0.76
C LEU A 113 -28.88 17.15 2.14
N LEU A 114 -28.17 16.81 3.20
CA LEU A 114 -28.66 16.88 4.58
C LEU A 114 -29.10 18.32 4.94
N LYS A 115 -28.40 19.34 4.44
CA LYS A 115 -28.80 20.76 4.64
C LYS A 115 -30.17 21.12 4.03
N LYS A 116 -30.71 20.34 3.08
CA LYS A 116 -32.06 20.57 2.54
C LYS A 116 -33.17 20.16 3.51
N ILE A 117 -32.86 19.33 4.51
CA ILE A 117 -33.81 18.89 5.52
C ILE A 117 -33.87 19.94 6.64
N ARG A 118 -35.07 20.42 6.98
CA ARG A 118 -35.31 21.49 7.97
C ARG A 118 -34.59 21.24 9.31
N PHE A 119 -34.58 19.99 9.78
CA PHE A 119 -33.91 19.58 11.02
C PHE A 119 -32.40 19.87 11.00
N PHE A 120 -31.71 19.46 9.94
CA PHE A 120 -30.27 19.61 9.80
C PHE A 120 -29.86 21.03 9.40
N TYR A 121 -30.72 21.75 8.66
CA TYR A 121 -30.51 23.16 8.34
C TYR A 121 -30.37 24.03 9.60
N ILE A 122 -31.23 23.82 10.60
CA ILE A 122 -31.22 24.56 11.86
C ILE A 122 -30.00 24.20 12.71
N ARG A 123 -29.61 22.91 12.77
CA ARG A 123 -28.46 22.46 13.56
C ARG A 123 -27.09 22.74 12.89
N PHE A 124 -27.01 22.79 11.56
CA PHE A 124 -25.78 23.13 10.82
C PHE A 124 -25.50 24.64 10.75
N GLN A 125 -25.75 25.37 11.82
CA GLN A 125 -25.28 26.76 11.96
C GLN A 125 -23.79 26.79 12.28
N SER A 126 -23.34 25.94 13.21
CA SER A 126 -21.93 25.87 13.64
C SER A 126 -21.04 25.15 12.62
N PHE A 127 -19.84 25.68 12.39
CA PHE A 127 -18.79 25.06 11.57
C PHE A 127 -18.38 23.68 12.11
N VAL A 128 -18.31 23.52 13.44
CA VAL A 128 -17.94 22.26 14.09
C VAL A 128 -18.94 21.16 13.75
N LEU A 129 -20.24 21.47 13.78
CA LEU A 129 -21.28 20.48 13.50
C LEU A 129 -21.29 20.03 12.02
N LYS A 130 -20.98 20.95 11.10
CA LYS A 130 -20.79 20.62 9.67
C LYS A 130 -19.61 19.67 9.48
N PHE A 131 -18.52 19.90 10.20
CA PHE A 131 -17.34 19.04 10.16
C PHE A 131 -17.63 17.64 10.74
N VAL A 132 -18.29 17.55 11.89
CA VAL A 132 -18.68 16.26 12.48
C VAL A 132 -19.60 15.46 11.56
N ALA A 133 -20.60 16.12 10.93
CA ALA A 133 -21.47 15.44 9.98
C ALA A 133 -20.76 15.00 8.70
N TRP A 134 -19.78 15.79 8.24
CA TRP A 134 -18.91 15.40 7.14
C TRP A 134 -18.08 14.16 7.50
N LEU A 135 -17.50 14.12 8.71
CA LEU A 135 -16.75 12.98 9.21
C LEU A 135 -17.62 11.72 9.31
N LEU A 136 -18.83 11.83 9.87
CA LEU A 136 -19.76 10.70 9.95
C LEU A 136 -20.18 10.20 8.57
N SER A 137 -20.42 11.12 7.63
CA SER A 137 -20.76 10.77 6.24
C SER A 137 -19.58 10.06 5.54
N PHE A 138 -18.36 10.53 5.80
CA PHE A 138 -17.13 9.89 5.30
C PHE A 138 -16.99 8.47 5.84
N ILE A 139 -17.14 8.27 7.15
CA ILE A 139 -17.06 6.95 7.78
C ILE A 139 -18.14 6.03 7.23
N LEU A 140 -19.39 6.50 7.11
CA LEU A 140 -20.49 5.69 6.57
C LEU A 140 -20.23 5.26 5.12
N LEU A 141 -19.79 6.17 4.25
CA LEU A 141 -19.46 5.83 2.86
C LEU A 141 -18.27 4.87 2.77
N TRP A 142 -17.25 5.10 3.59
CA TRP A 142 -16.08 4.22 3.66
C TRP A 142 -16.46 2.82 4.12
N SER A 143 -17.28 2.71 5.16
CA SER A 143 -17.81 1.43 5.66
C SER A 143 -18.69 0.74 4.63
N ALA A 144 -19.58 1.47 3.95
CA ALA A 144 -20.43 0.91 2.89
C ALA A 144 -19.60 0.37 1.71
N LEU A 145 -18.61 1.12 1.22
CA LEU A 145 -17.72 0.63 0.17
C LEU A 145 -16.83 -0.52 0.67
N SER A 146 -16.46 -0.52 1.95
CA SER A 146 -15.69 -1.63 2.52
C SER A 146 -16.52 -2.90 2.59
N TYR A 147 -17.80 -2.79 2.93
CA TYR A 147 -18.74 -3.90 2.85
C TYR A 147 -18.86 -4.43 1.41
N VAL A 148 -19.06 -3.56 0.42
CA VAL A 148 -19.15 -3.95 -1.00
C VAL A 148 -17.85 -4.57 -1.51
N GLN A 149 -16.69 -4.07 -1.09
CA GLN A 149 -15.42 -4.68 -1.44
C GLN A 149 -15.29 -6.08 -0.82
N HIS A 150 -15.67 -6.23 0.45
CA HIS A 150 -15.56 -7.50 1.17
C HIS A 150 -16.48 -8.57 0.55
N ASP A 151 -17.75 -8.23 0.32
CA ASP A 151 -18.76 -9.09 -0.31
C ASP A 151 -18.32 -9.58 -1.71
N ARG A 152 -17.60 -8.75 -2.47
CA ARG A 152 -17.07 -9.14 -3.78
C ARG A 152 -15.79 -9.97 -3.74
N GLN A 153 -15.04 -9.94 -2.64
CA GLN A 153 -13.72 -10.55 -2.53
C GLN A 153 -13.73 -11.85 -1.71
N ASP A 154 -14.82 -12.11 -0.96
CA ASP A 154 -14.94 -13.21 0.00
C ASP A 154 -14.99 -14.60 -0.64
N ASP A 155 -15.71 -14.77 -1.75
CA ASP A 155 -16.01 -16.11 -2.28
C ASP A 155 -14.78 -16.91 -2.73
N THR A 156 -13.68 -16.24 -3.06
CA THR A 156 -12.46 -16.92 -3.57
C THR A 156 -11.36 -16.95 -2.52
N GLN A 157 -11.04 -15.83 -1.89
CA GLN A 157 -9.91 -15.76 -0.95
C GLN A 157 -10.17 -16.48 0.38
N GLN A 158 -11.41 -16.48 0.89
CA GLN A 158 -11.73 -17.22 2.12
C GLN A 158 -11.67 -18.73 1.92
N VAL A 159 -12.08 -19.22 0.75
CA VAL A 159 -11.99 -20.65 0.41
C VAL A 159 -10.53 -21.10 0.40
N TYR A 160 -9.63 -20.31 -0.19
CA TYR A 160 -8.18 -20.61 -0.18
C TYR A 160 -7.56 -20.54 1.20
N ALA A 161 -7.87 -19.50 1.96
CA ALA A 161 -7.37 -19.36 3.32
C ALA A 161 -7.81 -20.55 4.19
N LYS A 162 -9.06 -21.01 4.03
CA LYS A 162 -9.62 -22.12 4.79
C LYS A 162 -8.98 -23.47 4.45
N ILE A 163 -8.74 -23.76 3.16
CA ILE A 163 -8.15 -25.06 2.75
C ILE A 163 -6.67 -25.19 3.12
N VAL A 164 -5.95 -24.07 3.20
CA VAL A 164 -4.52 -24.00 3.55
C VAL A 164 -4.32 -23.91 5.07
N HIS A 165 -5.32 -23.46 5.83
CA HIS A 165 -5.21 -23.25 7.27
C HIS A 165 -4.99 -24.56 8.04
N TYR A 166 -4.07 -24.51 9.00
CA TYR A 166 -3.84 -25.55 10.02
C TYR A 166 -3.32 -24.89 11.29
N GLU A 167 -3.51 -25.56 12.45
CA GLU A 167 -3.10 -25.02 13.76
C GLU A 167 -1.77 -25.59 14.24
N LYS A 168 -1.56 -26.91 14.11
CA LYS A 168 -0.39 -27.58 14.68
C LYS A 168 0.43 -28.34 13.64
N HIS A 169 -0.24 -29.00 12.71
CA HIS A 169 0.43 -29.82 11.71
C HIS A 169 -0.13 -29.58 10.33
N ILE A 170 0.75 -29.44 9.34
CA ILE A 170 0.35 -29.24 7.94
C ILE A 170 -0.59 -30.33 7.41
N GLN A 171 -0.51 -31.55 7.96
CA GLN A 171 -1.37 -32.69 7.61
C GLN A 171 -2.84 -32.49 8.05
N GLU A 172 -3.11 -31.56 8.96
CA GLU A 172 -4.47 -31.19 9.39
C GLU A 172 -5.18 -30.31 8.35
N SER A 173 -4.43 -29.65 7.47
CA SER A 173 -5.02 -28.82 6.41
C SER A 173 -5.89 -29.65 5.47
N GLU A 174 -7.02 -29.08 5.05
CA GLU A 174 -7.92 -29.74 4.10
C GLU A 174 -7.18 -30.05 2.79
N LEU A 175 -6.27 -29.16 2.37
CA LEU A 175 -5.42 -29.37 1.22
C LEU A 175 -4.49 -30.57 1.42
N ALA A 176 -3.77 -30.70 2.54
CA ALA A 176 -2.89 -31.85 2.74
C ALA A 176 -3.64 -33.18 2.75
N ARG A 177 -4.84 -33.21 3.35
CA ARG A 177 -5.73 -34.39 3.33
C ARG A 177 -6.19 -34.73 1.92
N TYR A 178 -6.53 -33.74 1.11
CA TYR A 178 -6.86 -33.93 -0.30
C TYR A 178 -5.66 -34.49 -1.08
N LEU A 179 -4.47 -33.91 -0.89
CA LEU A 179 -3.23 -34.31 -1.56
C LEU A 179 -2.77 -35.72 -1.21
N GLN A 180 -3.09 -36.22 -0.02
CA GLN A 180 -2.80 -37.62 0.35
C GLN A 180 -3.55 -38.61 -0.54
N ASN A 181 -4.82 -38.33 -0.85
CA ASN A 181 -5.69 -39.22 -1.61
C ASN A 181 -5.66 -38.96 -3.13
N ALA A 182 -5.17 -37.80 -3.57
CA ALA A 182 -5.08 -37.47 -4.99
C ALA A 182 -3.96 -38.26 -5.71
N GLU A 183 -4.24 -38.76 -6.91
CA GLU A 183 -3.26 -39.41 -7.79
C GLU A 183 -2.42 -38.35 -8.52
N MET A 184 -1.52 -37.69 -7.78
CA MET A 184 -0.59 -36.70 -8.32
C MET A 184 0.87 -37.09 -8.10
N ALA A 185 1.75 -36.59 -8.97
CA ALA A 185 3.19 -36.81 -8.84
C ALA A 185 3.72 -36.24 -7.52
N ALA A 186 4.68 -36.95 -6.91
CA ALA A 186 5.27 -36.54 -5.62
C ALA A 186 5.84 -35.10 -5.62
N PRO A 187 6.51 -34.60 -6.69
CA PRO A 187 6.97 -33.22 -6.75
C PRO A 187 5.81 -32.20 -6.72
N VAL A 188 4.68 -32.51 -7.35
CA VAL A 188 3.50 -31.63 -7.35
C VAL A 188 2.88 -31.52 -5.96
N LYS A 189 2.79 -32.65 -5.24
CA LYS A 189 2.35 -32.65 -3.83
C LYS A 189 3.29 -31.85 -2.94
N ALA A 190 4.60 -32.04 -3.10
CA ALA A 190 5.61 -31.29 -2.36
C ALA A 190 5.55 -29.78 -2.65
N TYR A 191 5.27 -29.40 -3.91
CA TYR A 191 5.10 -28.00 -4.31
C TYR A 191 3.92 -27.32 -3.61
N LEU A 192 2.76 -28.00 -3.54
CA LEU A 192 1.57 -27.44 -2.88
C LEU A 192 1.72 -27.41 -1.35
N LEU A 193 2.31 -28.45 -0.75
CA LEU A 193 2.58 -28.48 0.68
C LEU A 193 3.63 -27.45 1.11
N ALA A 194 4.70 -27.27 0.34
CA ALA A 194 5.71 -26.24 0.61
C ALA A 194 5.09 -24.84 0.65
N GLN A 195 4.23 -24.51 -0.32
CA GLN A 195 3.52 -23.23 -0.33
C GLN A 195 2.56 -23.09 0.86
N THR A 196 1.85 -24.16 1.21
CA THR A 196 0.94 -24.20 2.38
C THR A 196 1.70 -23.91 3.67
N ALA A 197 2.87 -24.51 3.85
CA ALA A 197 3.74 -24.26 5.00
C ALA A 197 4.24 -22.81 5.06
N LEU A 198 4.64 -22.25 3.91
CA LEU A 198 5.21 -20.90 3.81
C LEU A 198 4.17 -19.78 3.91
N MET A 199 2.90 -20.06 3.60
CA MET A 199 1.76 -19.14 3.79
C MET A 199 1.22 -19.12 5.23
N HIS A 200 1.58 -20.11 6.06
CA HIS A 200 1.18 -20.09 7.47
C HIS A 200 1.79 -18.87 8.18
N HIS A 201 1.09 -18.31 9.19
CA HIS A 201 1.54 -17.15 9.93
C HIS A 201 1.74 -17.51 11.41
N PRO A 202 3.00 -17.59 11.92
CA PRO A 202 4.27 -17.38 11.22
C PRO A 202 4.61 -18.53 10.26
N ALA A 203 5.45 -18.26 9.25
CA ALA A 203 5.83 -19.27 8.25
C ALA A 203 6.43 -20.52 8.91
N ASP A 204 5.84 -21.68 8.64
CA ASP A 204 6.30 -22.97 9.17
C ASP A 204 7.47 -23.49 8.33
N LYS A 205 8.67 -23.03 8.68
CA LYS A 205 9.90 -23.45 8.00
C LYS A 205 10.19 -24.93 8.21
N ASP A 206 9.79 -25.50 9.35
CA ASP A 206 10.06 -26.89 9.69
C ASP A 206 9.27 -27.84 8.78
N ALA A 207 8.01 -27.49 8.46
CA ALA A 207 7.22 -28.19 7.46
C ALA A 207 7.65 -27.89 6.01
N ALA A 208 8.14 -26.67 5.73
CA ALA A 208 8.51 -26.26 4.37
C ALA A 208 9.84 -26.86 3.87
N ILE A 209 10.88 -26.91 4.72
CA ILE A 209 12.23 -27.41 4.39
C ILE A 209 12.22 -28.78 3.68
N PRO A 210 11.59 -29.83 4.24
CA PRO A 210 11.62 -31.16 3.62
C PRO A 210 10.89 -31.20 2.27
N GLN A 211 9.84 -30.39 2.11
CA GLN A 211 9.07 -30.31 0.87
C GLN A 211 9.88 -29.59 -0.23
N VAL A 212 10.51 -28.46 0.09
CA VAL A 212 11.38 -27.74 -0.85
C VAL A 212 12.60 -28.58 -1.21
N LEU A 213 13.17 -29.34 -0.27
CA LEU A 213 14.27 -30.28 -0.58
C LEU A 213 13.84 -31.36 -1.57
N THR A 214 12.60 -31.86 -1.45
CA THR A 214 12.03 -32.84 -2.39
C THR A 214 11.92 -32.25 -3.78
N LEU A 215 11.53 -30.98 -3.92
CA LEU A 215 11.51 -30.28 -5.21
C LEU A 215 12.91 -30.13 -5.81
N VAL A 216 13.90 -29.75 -4.99
CA VAL A 216 15.29 -29.60 -5.43
C VAL A 216 15.84 -30.93 -5.97
N LYS A 217 15.56 -32.05 -5.29
CA LYS A 217 15.96 -33.38 -5.74
C LYS A 217 15.20 -33.81 -7.00
N ALA A 218 13.90 -33.55 -7.05
CA ALA A 218 13.08 -33.88 -8.20
C ALA A 218 13.56 -33.15 -9.46
N GLU A 219 13.96 -31.89 -9.37
CA GLU A 219 14.49 -31.16 -10.53
C GLU A 219 15.78 -31.77 -11.10
N GLN A 220 16.58 -32.43 -10.26
CA GLN A 220 17.83 -33.08 -10.68
C GLN A 220 17.63 -34.50 -11.19
N GLN A 221 16.60 -35.20 -10.71
CA GLN A 221 16.43 -36.64 -10.91
C GLN A 221 15.26 -36.99 -11.83
N ASP A 222 14.25 -36.13 -11.93
CA ASP A 222 13.02 -36.38 -12.65
C ASP A 222 13.03 -35.71 -14.04
N PRO A 223 13.07 -36.49 -15.14
CA PRO A 223 13.02 -35.94 -16.49
C PRO A 223 11.66 -35.28 -16.82
N GLN A 224 10.60 -35.57 -16.08
CA GLN A 224 9.27 -34.97 -16.26
C GLN A 224 9.08 -33.67 -15.49
N PHE A 225 10.08 -33.22 -14.73
CA PHE A 225 9.95 -32.04 -13.85
C PHE A 225 9.48 -30.77 -14.58
N LEU A 226 9.98 -30.55 -15.80
CA LEU A 226 9.60 -29.41 -16.64
C LEU A 226 8.14 -29.46 -17.13
N HIS A 227 7.57 -30.67 -17.24
CA HIS A 227 6.20 -30.87 -17.71
C HIS A 227 5.15 -30.61 -16.63
N TYR A 228 5.55 -30.53 -15.36
CA TYR A 228 4.62 -30.23 -14.27
C TYR A 228 4.14 -28.78 -14.27
N GLY A 229 4.83 -27.87 -14.96
CA GLY A 229 4.41 -26.47 -15.09
C GLY A 229 4.65 -25.62 -13.83
N PHE A 230 5.73 -25.91 -13.09
CA PHE A 230 6.16 -25.06 -11.97
C PHE A 230 6.66 -23.70 -12.48
N LYS A 231 6.28 -22.62 -11.78
CA LYS A 231 6.77 -21.28 -12.09
C LYS A 231 8.18 -21.08 -11.50
N PRO A 232 9.18 -20.70 -12.32
CA PRO A 232 10.54 -20.40 -11.84
C PRO A 232 10.59 -19.35 -10.72
N GLU A 233 9.72 -18.35 -10.77
CA GLU A 233 9.62 -17.26 -9.79
C GLU A 233 9.19 -17.80 -8.42
N GLN A 234 8.22 -18.70 -8.40
CA GLN A 234 7.71 -19.32 -7.17
C GLN A 234 8.72 -20.29 -6.57
N LEU A 235 9.42 -21.06 -7.40
CA LEU A 235 10.53 -21.90 -6.96
C LEU A 235 11.65 -21.06 -6.32
N TRP A 236 11.97 -19.91 -6.93
CA TRP A 236 12.91 -18.96 -6.37
C TRP A 236 12.44 -18.41 -5.01
N THR A 237 11.20 -17.93 -4.90
CA THR A 237 10.66 -17.39 -3.64
C THR A 237 10.70 -18.42 -2.51
N MET A 238 10.28 -19.67 -2.78
CA MET A 238 10.33 -20.74 -1.78
C MET A 238 11.77 -21.05 -1.32
N GLN A 239 12.71 -21.17 -2.26
CA GLN A 239 14.11 -21.43 -1.93
C GLN A 239 14.76 -20.25 -1.20
N GLN A 240 14.38 -19.02 -1.55
CA GLN A 240 14.86 -17.81 -0.88
C GLN A 240 14.32 -17.70 0.55
N GLN A 241 13.03 -17.98 0.79
CA GLN A 241 12.41 -17.90 2.12
C GLN A 241 12.93 -18.98 3.08
N VAL A 242 13.26 -20.16 2.54
CA VAL A 242 13.76 -21.31 3.31
C VAL A 242 15.28 -21.29 3.48
N TYR A 243 16.03 -21.14 2.39
CA TYR A 243 17.49 -21.31 2.36
C TYR A 243 18.27 -20.02 2.12
N GLY A 244 17.60 -18.92 1.76
CA GLY A 244 18.25 -17.64 1.44
C GLY A 244 19.02 -17.62 0.12
N LYS A 245 18.90 -18.67 -0.72
CA LYS A 245 19.58 -18.78 -2.01
C LYS A 245 18.82 -19.68 -2.99
N ALA A 246 19.01 -19.43 -4.28
CA ALA A 246 18.55 -20.29 -5.37
C ALA A 246 19.47 -21.52 -5.52
N LEU A 247 18.92 -22.70 -5.28
CA LEU A 247 19.59 -24.00 -5.37
C LEU A 247 19.38 -24.69 -6.72
N THR A 248 18.30 -24.37 -7.44
CA THR A 248 17.94 -25.10 -8.66
C THR A 248 18.10 -24.29 -9.95
N PRO A 249 18.37 -24.94 -11.10
CA PRO A 249 18.49 -24.27 -12.39
C PRO A 249 17.27 -23.41 -12.76
N MET A 250 16.05 -23.86 -12.50
CA MET A 250 14.82 -23.07 -12.71
C MET A 250 14.82 -21.82 -11.85
N ALA A 251 15.09 -21.94 -10.55
CA ALA A 251 15.17 -20.77 -9.66
C ALA A 251 16.32 -19.82 -10.05
N GLN A 252 17.42 -20.35 -10.60
CA GLN A 252 18.55 -19.55 -11.07
C GLN A 252 18.24 -18.77 -12.35
N SER A 253 17.33 -19.26 -13.19
CA SER A 253 16.95 -18.58 -14.44
C SER A 253 16.36 -17.18 -14.20
N VAL A 254 15.76 -16.97 -13.03
CA VAL A 254 15.11 -15.72 -12.62
C VAL A 254 16.07 -14.77 -11.91
N LEU A 255 17.29 -15.18 -11.57
CA LEU A 255 18.25 -14.35 -10.81
C LEU A 255 18.53 -13.01 -11.47
N LYS A 256 18.54 -12.94 -12.81
CA LYS A 256 18.72 -11.67 -13.54
C LYS A 256 17.56 -10.71 -13.29
N GLN A 257 16.31 -11.21 -13.30
CA GLN A 257 15.12 -10.40 -13.02
C GLN A 257 15.07 -10.00 -11.54
N VAL A 258 15.41 -10.92 -10.63
CA VAL A 258 15.55 -10.65 -9.19
C VAL A 258 16.56 -9.55 -8.93
N GLN A 259 17.74 -9.62 -9.58
CA GLN A 259 18.78 -8.62 -9.42
C GLN A 259 18.34 -7.25 -9.96
N GLN A 260 17.64 -7.22 -11.10
CA GLN A 260 17.05 -5.98 -11.63
C GLN A 260 16.01 -5.40 -10.68
N ALA A 261 15.11 -6.24 -10.14
CA ALA A 261 14.10 -5.83 -9.17
C ALA A 261 14.76 -5.29 -7.89
N GLN A 262 15.79 -5.96 -7.38
CA GLN A 262 16.52 -5.53 -6.19
C GLN A 262 17.29 -4.22 -6.41
N GLN A 263 17.96 -4.06 -7.56
CA GLN A 263 18.65 -2.83 -7.92
C GLN A 263 17.68 -1.66 -8.04
N LEU A 264 16.54 -1.88 -8.71
CA LEU A 264 15.51 -0.86 -8.87
C LEU A 264 14.85 -0.52 -7.52
N ASN A 265 14.57 -1.52 -6.67
CA ASN A 265 14.08 -1.32 -5.31
C ASN A 265 15.07 -0.51 -4.47
N THR A 266 16.36 -0.83 -4.54
CA THR A 266 17.41 -0.10 -3.82
C THR A 266 17.53 1.34 -4.29
N LEU A 267 17.49 1.56 -5.61
CA LEU A 267 17.52 2.90 -6.21
C LEU A 267 16.31 3.72 -5.75
N VAL A 268 15.10 3.16 -5.87
CA VAL A 268 13.85 3.82 -5.49
C VAL A 268 13.82 4.08 -3.98
N TYR A 269 14.31 3.15 -3.15
CA TYR A 269 14.45 3.33 -1.72
C TYR A 269 15.26 4.60 -1.37
N TYR A 270 16.47 4.73 -1.92
CA TYR A 270 17.32 5.88 -1.64
C TYR A 270 16.77 7.17 -2.25
N MET A 271 16.19 7.10 -3.45
CA MET A 271 15.54 8.23 -4.10
C MET A 271 14.35 8.74 -3.27
N ASN A 272 13.49 7.84 -2.78
CA ASN A 272 12.33 8.18 -1.98
C ASN A 272 12.77 8.78 -0.63
N LEU A 273 13.78 8.20 0.02
CA LEU A 273 14.37 8.74 1.25
C LEU A 273 14.96 10.15 1.04
N ALA A 274 15.65 10.38 -0.08
CA ALA A 274 16.17 11.69 -0.44
C ALA A 274 15.05 12.73 -0.67
N VAL A 275 13.99 12.35 -1.39
CA VAL A 275 12.81 13.21 -1.60
C VAL A 275 12.11 13.52 -0.29
N MET A 276 11.90 12.53 0.59
CA MET A 276 11.31 12.75 1.92
C MET A 276 12.13 13.73 2.74
N ALA A 277 13.45 13.54 2.83
CA ALA A 277 14.35 14.41 3.57
C ALA A 277 14.32 15.85 3.03
N LEU A 278 14.41 16.01 1.70
CA LEU A 278 14.38 17.32 1.05
C LEU A 278 13.05 18.03 1.28
N MET A 279 11.93 17.34 1.13
CA MET A 279 10.59 17.89 1.32
C MET A 279 10.31 18.22 2.79
N LEU A 280 10.82 17.43 3.74
CA LEU A 280 10.75 17.74 5.17
C LEU A 280 11.51 19.02 5.51
N ILE A 281 12.75 19.16 5.03
CA ILE A 281 13.55 20.38 5.24
C ILE A 281 12.84 21.59 4.62
N LEU A 282 12.36 21.46 3.38
CA LEU A 282 11.63 22.52 2.70
C LEU A 282 10.36 22.92 3.47
N SER A 283 9.58 21.95 3.94
CA SER A 283 8.37 22.19 4.73
C SER A 283 8.70 22.93 6.04
N ALA A 284 9.75 22.53 6.74
CA ALA A 284 10.21 23.17 7.97
C ALA A 284 10.63 24.64 7.74
N VAL A 285 11.41 24.90 6.68
CA VAL A 285 11.84 26.27 6.31
C VAL A 285 10.63 27.14 5.94
N LEU A 286 9.73 26.64 5.10
CA LEU A 286 8.52 27.36 4.69
C LEU A 286 7.59 27.65 5.87
N TRP A 287 7.45 26.69 6.79
CA TRP A 287 6.67 26.87 8.01
C TRP A 287 7.28 27.94 8.92
N PHE A 288 8.60 27.92 9.12
CA PHE A 288 9.29 28.93 9.93
C PHE A 288 9.16 30.33 9.32
N LEU A 289 9.35 30.46 8.00
CA LEU A 289 9.17 31.72 7.27
C LEU A 289 7.73 32.24 7.38
N SER A 290 6.74 31.35 7.22
CA SER A 290 5.33 31.70 7.38
C SER A 290 5.02 32.20 8.79
N ARG A 291 5.54 31.52 9.82
CA ARG A 291 5.37 31.90 11.23
C ARG A 291 6.02 33.26 11.53
N HIS A 292 7.22 33.51 11.01
CA HIS A 292 7.90 34.79 11.18
C HIS A 292 7.12 35.94 10.52
N LEU A 293 6.59 35.74 9.31
CA LEU A 293 5.73 36.74 8.65
C LEU A 293 4.42 36.96 9.42
N GLN A 294 3.79 35.90 9.93
CA GLN A 294 2.57 36.00 10.72
C GLN A 294 2.79 36.82 11.99
N GLN A 295 3.89 36.59 12.71
CA GLN A 295 4.26 37.40 13.89
C GLN A 295 4.49 38.87 13.51
N ARG A 296 5.14 39.15 12.38
CA ARG A 296 5.38 40.51 11.92
C ARG A 296 4.07 41.23 11.53
N ILE A 297 3.16 40.53 10.86
CA ILE A 297 1.82 41.04 10.52
C ILE A 297 1.05 41.39 11.79
N LEU A 298 1.05 40.51 12.80
CA LEU A 298 0.41 40.74 14.10
C LEU A 298 0.95 42.00 14.80
N ARG A 299 2.28 42.17 14.86
CA ARG A 299 2.89 43.36 15.47
C ARG A 299 2.52 44.66 14.74
N ILE A 300 2.50 44.65 13.41
CA ILE A 300 2.14 45.84 12.62
C ILE A 300 0.65 46.17 12.81
N GLN A 301 -0.23 45.16 12.83
CA GLN A 301 -1.66 45.37 13.08
C GLN A 301 -1.92 45.96 14.47
N GLN A 302 -1.26 45.43 15.51
CA GLN A 302 -1.36 45.96 16.88
C GLN A 302 -0.84 47.39 17.05
N GLN A 303 0.04 47.86 16.16
CA GLN A 303 0.55 49.24 16.17
C GLN A 303 -0.29 50.20 15.31
N LEU A 304 -1.21 49.66 14.50
CA LEU A 304 -2.12 50.41 13.62
C LEU A 304 -3.52 50.60 14.21
N GLU A 305 -3.88 49.78 15.21
CA GLU A 305 -5.04 49.93 16.10
C GLU A 305 -4.71 50.88 17.25
#